data_AF-A0A7X7LJS0-F1
#
_entry.id   AF-A0A7X7LJS0-F1
#
_cell.length_a   1.000
_cell.length_b   1.000
_cell.length_c   1.000
_cell.angle_alpha   90.00
_cell.angle_beta   90.00
_cell.angle_gamma   90.00
#
_symmetry.space_group_name_H-M   'P 1'
#
loop_
_entity.id
_entity.type
_entity.pdbx_description
1 polymer ?
#
loop_
_entity_poly.entity_id
_entity_poly.type
_entity_poly.pdbx_seq_one_letter_code
_entity_poly.pdbx_strand_id
1 'polypeptide(L)'
;MFEKFVLQHKSGYKDELKEILMRLYQIGNTTGARSSFFKHEGNKEFELKYGRYVWALYDEEDKKLRLYCIKFGTVAIILGGGGYKSKDTIKWQEDEKLSEEVNKIMVYAACIFEQLDKGELYWSKDKTEFEGNLKNYDNE
;
A
#
# COMPACT_ATOMS: atom_id res chain seq x y z
N MET A 1 9.02 6.16 -0.41
CA MET A 1 7.76 6.61 0.24
C MET A 1 7.61 6.06 1.65
N PHE A 2 7.71 4.74 1.83
CA PHE A 2 7.58 4.09 3.13
C PHE A 2 8.56 4.61 4.19
N GLU A 3 9.84 4.79 3.85
CA GLU A 3 10.83 5.35 4.78
C GLU A 3 10.45 6.76 5.26
N LYS A 4 9.95 7.61 4.36
CA LYS A 4 9.44 8.94 4.70
C LYS A 4 8.24 8.85 5.65
N PHE A 5 7.32 7.92 5.41
CA PHE A 5 6.19 7.66 6.30
C PHE A 5 6.66 7.27 7.71
N VAL A 6 7.63 6.35 7.83
CA VAL A 6 8.24 5.95 9.11
C VAL A 6 8.88 7.15 9.81
N LEU A 7 9.69 7.94 9.09
CA LEU A 7 10.38 9.11 9.64
C LEU A 7 9.42 10.19 10.14
N GLN A 8 8.31 10.40 9.45
CA GLN A 8 7.30 11.41 9.82
C GLN A 8 6.54 11.05 11.11
N HIS A 9 6.29 9.75 11.34
CA HIS A 9 5.38 9.32 12.42
C HIS A 9 6.10 8.70 13.62
N LYS A 10 7.42 8.44 13.54
CA LYS A 10 8.21 7.80 14.62
C LYS A 10 8.18 8.51 15.99
N SER A 11 7.90 9.82 16.01
CA SER A 11 7.83 10.60 17.26
C SER A 11 6.40 10.83 17.75
N GLY A 12 5.45 11.09 16.84
CA GLY A 12 4.08 11.48 17.19
C GLY A 12 3.07 10.34 17.28
N TYR A 13 3.37 9.19 16.64
CA TYR A 13 2.47 8.02 16.55
C TYR A 13 3.28 6.73 16.69
N LYS A 14 4.12 6.68 17.73
CA LYS A 14 5.12 5.62 17.90
C LYS A 14 4.49 4.25 18.07
N ASP A 15 3.41 4.16 18.85
CA ASP A 15 2.77 2.88 19.16
C ASP A 15 1.96 2.38 17.96
N GLU A 16 1.21 3.27 17.28
CA GLU A 16 0.51 2.94 16.04
C GLU A 16 1.47 2.51 14.93
N LEU A 17 2.61 3.21 14.80
CA LEU A 17 3.65 2.83 13.85
C LEU A 17 4.24 1.46 14.19
N LYS A 18 4.49 1.19 15.48
CA LYS A 18 5.01 -0.12 15.93
C LYS A 18 4.05 -1.25 15.56
N GLU A 19 2.75 -1.06 15.73
CA GLU A 19 1.75 -2.05 15.32
C GLU A 19 1.78 -2.32 13.82
N ILE A 20 1.83 -1.28 12.99
CA ILE A 20 1.93 -1.42 11.54
C ILE A 20 3.23 -2.16 11.16
N LEU A 21 4.36 -1.82 11.77
CA LEU A 21 5.63 -2.50 11.51
C LEU A 21 5.61 -3.97 11.94
N MET A 22 5.01 -4.29 13.09
CA MET A 22 4.80 -5.67 13.52
C MET A 22 3.90 -6.42 12.54
N ARG A 23 2.86 -5.78 12.01
CA ARG A 23 1.98 -6.36 11.00
C ARG A 23 2.72 -6.65 9.70
N LEU A 24 3.58 -5.74 9.24
CA LEU A 24 4.45 -5.98 8.08
C LEU A 24 5.41 -7.15 8.30
N TYR A 25 6.02 -7.23 9.49
CA TYR A 25 6.86 -8.36 9.86
C TYR A 25 6.09 -9.69 9.82
N GLN A 26 4.87 -9.72 10.37
CA GLN A 26 3.99 -10.91 10.32
C GLN A 26 3.66 -11.32 8.88
N ILE A 27 3.32 -10.35 8.03
CA ILE A 27 3.02 -10.59 6.60
C ILE A 27 4.21 -11.25 5.91
N GLY A 28 5.42 -10.70 6.09
CA GLY A 28 6.63 -11.18 5.41
C GLY A 28 7.18 -12.51 5.94
N ASN A 29 6.86 -12.90 7.18
CA ASN A 29 7.52 -14.04 7.82
C ASN A 29 6.59 -15.19 8.23
N THR A 30 5.28 -14.96 8.39
CA THR A 30 4.41 -15.94 9.07
C THR A 30 3.07 -16.19 8.39
N THR A 31 2.36 -15.16 7.95
CA THR A 31 0.94 -15.29 7.59
C THR A 31 0.62 -14.97 6.13
N GLY A 32 1.53 -14.33 5.41
CA GLY A 32 1.22 -13.63 4.16
C GLY A 32 0.27 -12.45 4.37
N ALA A 33 -0.13 -11.82 3.27
CA ALA A 33 -0.99 -10.63 3.26
C ALA A 33 -2.49 -11.00 3.41
N ARG A 34 -2.90 -11.45 4.60
CA ARG A 34 -4.29 -11.81 4.90
C ARG A 34 -5.23 -10.62 4.77
N SER A 35 -6.40 -10.81 4.14
CA SER A 35 -7.36 -9.73 3.88
C SER A 35 -7.86 -9.02 5.14
N SER A 36 -7.93 -9.70 6.29
CA SER A 36 -8.35 -9.10 7.57
C SER A 36 -7.44 -7.98 8.06
N PHE A 37 -6.19 -7.92 7.59
CA PHE A 37 -5.25 -6.89 7.99
C PHE A 37 -5.46 -5.56 7.28
N PHE A 38 -6.24 -5.56 6.21
CA PHE A 38 -6.32 -4.44 5.30
C PHE A 38 -7.74 -3.88 5.25
N LYS A 39 -7.83 -2.59 4.99
CA LYS A 39 -9.05 -1.94 4.55
C LYS A 39 -8.94 -1.67 3.05
N HIS A 40 -9.97 -2.02 2.30
CA HIS A 40 -10.03 -1.70 0.88
C HIS A 40 -10.17 -0.18 0.69
N GLU A 41 -9.39 0.38 -0.24
CA GLU A 41 -9.36 1.81 -0.55
C GLU A 41 -9.28 2.04 -2.08
N GLY A 42 -9.21 3.29 -2.50
CA GLY A 42 -9.33 3.68 -3.91
C GLY A 42 -10.72 4.20 -4.27
N ASN A 43 -10.91 4.53 -5.54
CA ASN A 43 -12.17 5.05 -6.05
C ASN A 43 -12.82 4.08 -7.06
N LYS A 44 -14.12 4.29 -7.31
CA LYS A 44 -14.91 3.41 -8.17
C LYS A 44 -14.40 3.35 -9.62
N GLU A 45 -13.89 4.47 -10.13
CA GLU A 45 -13.35 4.53 -11.50
C GLU A 45 -12.11 3.64 -11.64
N PHE A 46 -11.18 3.76 -10.69
CA PHE A 46 -10.00 2.91 -10.62
C PHE A 46 -10.39 1.43 -10.46
N GLU A 47 -11.31 1.11 -9.55
CA GLU A 47 -11.78 -0.26 -9.32
C GLU A 47 -12.41 -0.88 -10.58
N LEU A 48 -13.17 -0.10 -11.35
CA LEU A 48 -13.79 -0.58 -12.59
C LEU A 48 -12.76 -0.90 -13.67
N LYS A 49 -11.68 -0.11 -13.76
CA LYS A 49 -10.65 -0.27 -14.79
C LYS A 49 -9.61 -1.34 -14.42
N TYR A 50 -9.12 -1.30 -13.19
CA TYR A 50 -7.98 -2.11 -12.75
C TYR A 50 -8.34 -3.15 -11.69
N GLY A 51 -9.49 -3.04 -11.02
CA GLY A 51 -9.86 -3.92 -9.92
C GLY A 51 -9.44 -3.43 -8.53
N ARG A 52 -9.64 -4.29 -7.52
CA ARG A 52 -9.48 -3.96 -6.09
C ARG A 52 -8.05 -4.22 -5.59
N TYR A 53 -7.16 -3.29 -5.91
CA TYR A 53 -5.72 -3.44 -5.62
C TYR A 53 -5.15 -2.41 -4.66
N VAL A 54 -5.91 -1.39 -4.28
CA VAL A 54 -5.46 -0.34 -3.35
C VAL A 54 -6.01 -0.62 -1.96
N TRP A 55 -5.11 -0.66 -0.97
CA TRP A 55 -5.45 -1.08 0.39
C TRP A 55 -4.71 -0.24 1.43
N ALA A 56 -5.26 -0.16 2.63
CA ALA A 56 -4.59 0.42 3.78
C ALA A 56 -4.36 -0.61 4.89
N LEU A 57 -3.13 -0.63 5.42
CA LEU A 57 -2.82 -1.14 6.75
C LEU A 57 -3.11 -0.07 7.79
N TYR A 58 -3.48 -0.50 8.98
CA TYR A 58 -3.84 0.39 10.10
C TYR A 58 -3.48 -0.23 11.45
N ASP A 59 -3.29 0.62 12.46
CA ASP A 59 -3.23 0.25 13.89
C ASP A 59 -4.59 -0.25 14.37
N GLU A 60 -4.63 -1.24 15.26
CA GLU A 60 -5.86 -1.96 15.61
C GLU A 60 -6.76 -1.19 16.57
N GLU A 61 -6.18 -0.43 17.52
CA GLU A 61 -6.92 0.14 18.65
C GLU A 61 -7.82 1.31 18.22
N ASP A 62 -7.23 2.42 17.74
CA ASP A 62 -7.97 3.61 17.33
C ASP A 62 -8.00 3.81 15.81
N LYS A 63 -7.23 3.01 15.07
CA LYS A 63 -7.07 3.10 13.61
C LYS A 63 -6.70 4.51 13.17
N LYS A 64 -5.78 5.15 13.90
CA LYS A 64 -5.31 6.53 13.69
C LYS A 64 -4.32 6.67 12.55
N LEU A 65 -3.56 5.63 12.21
CA LEU A 65 -2.52 5.69 11.20
C LEU A 65 -2.91 4.79 10.02
N ARG A 66 -2.65 5.27 8.80
CA ARG A 66 -2.89 4.52 7.56
C ARG A 66 -1.59 4.43 6.78
N LEU A 67 -1.19 3.22 6.44
CA LEU A 67 -0.15 2.94 5.45
C LEU A 67 -0.81 2.36 4.20
N TYR A 68 -0.80 3.11 3.11
CA TYR A 68 -1.40 2.68 1.85
C TYR A 68 -0.44 1.80 1.06
N CYS A 69 -0.98 0.81 0.36
CA CYS A 69 -0.21 -0.17 -0.39
C CYS A 69 -1.01 -0.73 -1.56
N ILE A 70 -0.28 -1.35 -2.49
CA ILE A 70 -0.85 -2.22 -3.52
C ILE A 70 -0.77 -3.65 -2.99
N LYS A 71 -1.82 -4.45 -3.11
CA LYS A 71 -1.85 -5.84 -2.60
C LYS A 71 -2.18 -6.84 -3.71
N PHE A 72 -1.27 -7.78 -3.94
CA PHE A 72 -1.44 -8.88 -4.89
C PHE A 72 -1.75 -10.17 -4.15
N GLY A 73 -3.04 -10.45 -3.98
CA GLY A 73 -3.51 -11.64 -3.27
C GLY A 73 -2.97 -11.69 -1.84
N THR A 74 -2.46 -12.86 -1.42
CA THR A 74 -1.80 -13.04 -0.12
C THR A 74 -0.28 -13.04 -0.22
N VAL A 75 0.28 -12.85 -1.43
CA VAL A 75 1.67 -13.15 -1.75
C VAL A 75 2.56 -11.92 -1.65
N ALA A 76 2.16 -10.81 -2.26
CA ALA A 76 2.99 -9.60 -2.32
C ALA A 76 2.21 -8.34 -1.99
N ILE A 77 2.93 -7.37 -1.42
CA ILE A 77 2.45 -5.99 -1.24
C ILE A 77 3.54 -5.01 -1.69
N ILE A 78 3.13 -3.88 -2.26
CA ILE A 78 4.02 -2.76 -2.58
C ILE A 78 3.67 -1.60 -1.64
N LEU A 79 4.64 -1.21 -0.82
CA LEU A 79 4.42 -0.21 0.24
C LEU A 79 4.49 1.22 -0.29
N GLY A 80 3.44 1.98 0.02
CA GLY A 80 3.32 3.40 -0.27
C GLY A 80 3.79 4.29 0.87
N GLY A 81 3.22 5.49 0.88
CA GLY A 81 3.19 6.34 2.06
C GLY A 81 1.85 6.24 2.78
N GLY A 82 1.53 7.26 3.55
CA GLY A 82 0.41 7.21 4.47
C GLY A 82 0.27 8.48 5.29
N GLY A 83 -0.60 8.42 6.28
CA GLY A 83 -0.84 9.56 7.15
C GLY A 83 -1.76 9.24 8.31
N TYR A 84 -1.86 10.20 9.21
CA TYR A 84 -2.85 10.20 10.27
C TYR A 84 -4.27 10.33 9.68
N LYS A 85 -5.21 9.58 10.23
CA LYS A 85 -6.63 9.64 9.92
C LYS A 85 -7.39 10.02 11.18
N SER A 86 -7.94 11.22 11.19
CA SER A 86 -8.77 11.69 12.31
C SER A 86 -9.99 10.79 12.53
N LYS A 87 -10.50 10.77 13.76
CA LYS A 87 -11.75 10.09 14.13
C LYS A 87 -12.96 10.68 13.40
N ASP A 88 -12.90 11.98 13.08
CA ASP A 88 -13.97 12.70 12.36
C ASP A 88 -13.91 12.49 10.83
N THR A 89 -12.74 12.10 10.30
CA THR A 89 -12.57 11.75 8.89
C THR A 89 -13.21 10.38 8.67
N ILE A 90 -14.30 10.26 7.90
CA ILE A 90 -14.87 8.95 7.60
C ILE A 90 -14.16 8.35 6.39
N LYS A 91 -13.96 9.19 5.37
CA LYS A 91 -13.41 8.82 4.07
C LYS A 91 -12.07 9.49 3.82
N TRP A 92 -11.16 8.81 3.13
CA TRP A 92 -9.85 9.38 2.83
C TRP A 92 -9.94 10.64 1.95
N GLN A 93 -11.00 10.76 1.13
CA GLN A 93 -11.26 11.93 0.27
C GLN A 93 -11.51 13.22 1.06
N GLU A 94 -11.85 13.11 2.35
CA GLU A 94 -12.11 14.25 3.23
C GLU A 94 -10.82 14.82 3.85
N ASP A 95 -9.69 14.14 3.67
CA ASP A 95 -8.38 14.55 4.15
C ASP A 95 -7.42 14.72 2.97
N GLU A 96 -6.80 15.89 2.86
CA GLU A 96 -5.92 16.24 1.75
C GLU A 96 -4.71 15.30 1.68
N LYS A 97 -4.12 14.97 2.83
CA LYS A 97 -2.93 14.13 2.90
C LYS A 97 -3.25 12.69 2.54
N LEU A 98 -4.33 12.14 3.07
CA LEU A 98 -4.77 10.79 2.73
C LEU A 98 -5.17 10.69 1.25
N SER A 99 -5.82 11.72 0.71
CA SER A 99 -6.13 11.81 -0.72
C SER A 99 -4.90 11.80 -1.60
N GLU A 100 -3.89 12.60 -1.25
CA GLU A 100 -2.62 12.62 -1.97
C GLU A 100 -1.98 11.21 -2.01
N GLU A 101 -1.93 10.51 -0.88
CA GLU A 101 -1.29 9.20 -0.79
C GLU A 101 -2.09 8.10 -1.52
N VAL A 102 -3.43 8.09 -1.39
CA VAL A 102 -4.26 7.11 -2.12
C VAL A 102 -4.18 7.34 -3.63
N ASN A 103 -4.21 8.60 -4.08
CA ASN A 103 -4.06 8.92 -5.50
C ASN A 103 -2.72 8.47 -6.07
N LYS A 104 -1.61 8.67 -5.33
CA LYS A 104 -0.29 8.14 -5.73
C LYS A 104 -0.30 6.63 -5.88
N ILE A 105 -0.89 5.92 -4.92
CA ILE A 105 -0.96 4.45 -4.97
C ILE A 105 -1.81 3.96 -6.14
N MET A 106 -2.91 4.63 -6.46
CA MET A 106 -3.69 4.34 -7.68
C MET A 106 -2.85 4.56 -8.95
N VAL A 107 -2.11 5.67 -9.04
CA VAL A 107 -1.23 5.94 -10.20
C VAL A 107 -0.16 4.86 -10.35
N TYR A 108 0.52 4.47 -9.27
CA TYR A 108 1.54 3.42 -9.33
C TYR A 108 0.93 2.07 -9.71
N ALA A 109 -0.23 1.73 -9.16
CA ALA A 109 -0.95 0.50 -9.51
C ALA A 109 -1.32 0.50 -11.01
N ALA A 110 -1.86 1.60 -11.53
CA ALA A 110 -2.15 1.74 -12.96
C ALA A 110 -0.90 1.51 -13.82
N CYS A 111 0.22 2.13 -13.48
CA CYS A 111 1.49 1.93 -14.20
C CYS A 111 1.95 0.46 -14.16
N ILE A 112 1.84 -0.21 -13.01
CA ILE A 112 2.22 -1.64 -12.90
C ILE A 112 1.31 -2.50 -13.78
N PHE A 113 0.00 -2.28 -13.76
CA PHE A 113 -0.93 -3.04 -14.60
C PHE A 113 -0.70 -2.81 -16.09
N GLU A 114 -0.42 -1.58 -16.50
CA GLU A 114 -0.08 -1.29 -17.89
C GLU A 114 1.19 -2.03 -18.36
N GLN A 115 2.17 -2.20 -17.47
CA GLN A 115 3.38 -2.95 -17.78
C GLN A 115 3.15 -4.46 -17.76
N LEU A 116 2.26 -4.97 -16.89
CA LEU A 116 1.81 -6.36 -16.88
C LEU A 116 1.07 -6.71 -18.18
N ASP A 117 0.17 -5.83 -18.63
CA ASP A 117 -0.61 -6.01 -19.87
C ASP A 117 0.29 -6.02 -21.11
N LYS A 118 1.38 -5.23 -21.11
CA LYS A 118 2.39 -5.22 -22.18
C LYS A 118 3.36 -6.40 -22.12
N GLY A 119 3.36 -7.17 -21.03
CA GLY A 119 4.35 -8.23 -20.78
C GLY A 119 5.75 -7.74 -20.41
N GLU A 120 5.90 -6.45 -20.09
CA GLU A 120 7.16 -5.84 -19.65
C GLU A 120 7.46 -6.12 -18.17
N LEU A 121 6.39 -6.27 -17.38
CA LEU A 121 6.40 -6.89 -16.05
C LEU A 121 5.64 -8.20 -16.12
N TYR A 122 6.06 -9.19 -15.34
CA TYR A 122 5.38 -10.47 -15.24
C TYR A 122 5.71 -11.16 -13.91
N TRP A 123 4.87 -12.11 -13.53
CA TRP A 123 5.18 -12.98 -12.40
C TRP A 123 6.17 -14.07 -12.85
N SER A 124 7.16 -14.34 -12.02
CA SER A 124 7.96 -15.56 -12.04
C SER A 124 7.08 -16.82 -12.19
N LYS A 125 7.65 -17.91 -12.71
CA LYS A 125 6.89 -19.15 -12.97
C LYS A 125 6.22 -19.72 -11.72
N ASP A 126 6.85 -19.57 -10.56
CA ASP A 126 6.32 -20.01 -9.26
C ASP A 126 5.41 -18.97 -8.59
N LYS A 127 5.25 -17.80 -9.21
CA LYS A 127 4.39 -16.68 -8.78
C LYS A 127 4.82 -16.05 -7.45
N THR A 128 6.09 -16.14 -7.10
CA THR A 128 6.62 -15.57 -5.85
C THR A 128 7.25 -14.18 -6.07
N GLU A 129 7.80 -13.95 -7.25
CA GLU A 129 8.52 -12.73 -7.61
C GLU A 129 7.89 -12.00 -8.80
N PHE A 130 7.98 -10.66 -8.78
CA PHE A 130 7.76 -9.81 -9.96
C PHE A 130 9.08 -9.67 -10.72
N GLU A 131 9.06 -10.11 -11.97
CA GLU A 131 10.18 -10.04 -12.91
C GLU A 131 9.82 -9.09 -14.07
N GLY A 132 10.83 -8.67 -14.82
CA GLY A 132 10.65 -7.79 -15.97
C GLY A 132 11.85 -6.90 -16.23
N ASN A 133 11.74 -6.03 -17.24
CA ASN A 133 12.77 -5.02 -17.49
C ASN A 133 12.56 -3.83 -16.55
N LEU A 134 12.83 -4.07 -15.26
CA LEU A 134 12.93 -3.05 -14.25
C LEU A 134 14.21 -2.26 -14.53
N LYS A 135 14.14 -1.27 -15.44
CA LYS A 135 15.22 -0.30 -15.56
C LYS A 135 15.37 0.34 -14.18
N ASN A 136 16.44 -0.03 -13.48
CA ASN A 136 16.80 0.58 -12.21
C ASN A 136 16.98 2.07 -12.47
N TYR A 137 16.04 2.89 -11.99
CA TYR A 137 16.19 4.34 -11.94
C TYR A 137 17.13 4.76 -10.79
N ASP A 138 18.06 3.89 -10.40
CA ASP A 138 19.09 4.18 -9.39
C ASP A 138 20.30 4.92 -9.98
N ASN A 139 20.17 5.52 -11.17
CA ASN A 139 21.18 6.40 -11.76
C ASN A 139 20.52 7.60 -12.43
N GLU A 140 20.06 8.57 -11.63
CA GLU A 140 20.13 10.02 -11.92
C GLU A 140 19.88 10.84 -10.65
#